data_AF-A0A2J8MT52-F1
#
_entry.id   AF-A0A2J8MT52-F1
#
_cell.length_a   1.000
_cell.length_b   1.000
_cell.length_c   1.000
_cell.angle_alpha   90.00
_cell.angle_beta   90.00
_cell.angle_gamma   90.00
#
_symmetry.space_group_name_H-M   'P 1'
#
loop_
_entity.id
_entity.type
_entity.pdbx_description
1 polymer ?
#
loop_
_entity_poly.entity_id
_entity_poly.type
_entity_poly.pdbx_seq_one_letter_code
_entity_poly.pdbx_strand_id
1 'polypeptide(L)'
;QRRIRVTTIARNWADVQSQLRHIEAAFDQEAAAVLMARLGVFRAESEEGPDVLRWLDRQLIRLCQKFGQYNKEDPTSFRLSDSFSLYPQFMFHLRRSPFLQVFNNSPDESSYYRHHFARQDLTQSLIMIQPILYSYSFHGPPETIAQWRKAGYQDMPEYENFKHLLQAPLDDAQEILQARFPMPRYINTEHGGSQARFLLSKVNPSQTHNNLYAWGQETGAPILTDDVSLQVFMDHLKKLAVSSAC
;
A
#
# COMPACT_ATOMS: atom_id res chain seq x y z
N GLN A 1 -32.10 21.08 -17.23
CA GLN A 1 -33.00 20.61 -16.16
C GLN A 1 -32.30 20.75 -14.81
N ARG A 2 -32.91 21.37 -13.81
CA ARG A 2 -32.37 21.41 -12.43
C ARG A 2 -32.50 20.02 -11.81
N ARG A 3 -31.40 19.45 -11.31
CA ARG A 3 -31.37 18.13 -10.65
C ARG A 3 -31.04 18.31 -9.17
N ILE A 4 -31.66 17.49 -8.32
CA ILE A 4 -31.39 17.40 -6.88
C ILE A 4 -31.08 15.94 -6.57
N ARG A 5 -29.93 15.67 -5.95
CA ARG A 5 -29.54 14.32 -5.52
C ARG A 5 -29.71 14.23 -4.01
N VAL A 6 -30.51 13.26 -3.54
CA VAL A 6 -30.77 13.03 -2.11
C VAL A 6 -30.31 11.62 -1.75
N THR A 7 -29.52 11.51 -0.69
CA THR A 7 -29.07 10.23 -0.14
C THR A 7 -29.33 10.24 1.37
N THR A 8 -30.06 9.25 1.87
CA THR A 8 -30.37 9.07 3.30
C THR A 8 -29.76 7.76 3.77
N ILE A 9 -29.03 7.79 4.89
CA ILE A 9 -28.40 6.61 5.49
C ILE A 9 -28.83 6.47 6.95
N ALA A 10 -28.84 5.24 7.46
CA ALA A 10 -29.07 4.92 8.87
C ALA A 10 -28.00 3.95 9.37
N ARG A 11 -27.62 4.09 10.64
CA ARG A 11 -26.70 3.18 11.37
C ARG A 11 -27.25 2.95 12.76
N ASN A 12 -27.03 1.77 13.31
CA ASN A 12 -27.48 1.43 14.65
C ASN A 12 -26.60 2.12 15.68
N TRP A 13 -27.22 2.61 16.76
CA TRP A 13 -26.50 2.96 17.97
C TRP A 13 -26.00 1.68 18.66
N ALA A 14 -24.84 1.76 19.29
CA ALA A 14 -24.28 0.66 20.06
C ALA A 14 -23.69 1.20 21.37
N ASP A 15 -23.98 0.52 22.47
CA ASP A 15 -23.35 0.82 23.75
C ASP A 15 -21.98 0.13 23.85
N VAL A 16 -20.94 0.90 24.13
CA VAL A 16 -19.55 0.41 24.14
C VAL A 16 -19.32 -0.65 25.23
N GLN A 17 -20.04 -0.58 26.35
CA GLN A 17 -19.86 -1.51 27.47
C GLN A 17 -20.40 -2.91 27.15
N SER A 18 -21.51 -2.98 26.41
CA SER A 18 -22.22 -4.23 26.13
C SER A 18 -22.03 -4.76 24.70
N GLN A 19 -21.69 -3.90 23.74
CA GLN A 19 -21.74 -4.21 22.31
C GLN A 19 -20.43 -3.91 21.57
N LEU A 20 -19.28 -3.90 22.26
CA LEU A 20 -17.97 -3.65 21.64
C LEU A 20 -17.70 -4.54 20.41
N ARG A 21 -18.06 -5.83 20.48
CA ARG A 21 -17.91 -6.77 19.35
C ARG A 21 -18.71 -6.36 18.11
N HIS A 22 -19.89 -5.75 18.27
CA HIS A 22 -20.67 -5.24 17.14
C HIS A 22 -20.01 -4.02 16.50
N ILE A 23 -19.36 -3.18 17.30
CA ILE A 23 -18.59 -2.02 16.81
C ILE A 23 -17.35 -2.50 16.05
N GLU A 24 -16.63 -3.47 16.59
CA GLU A 24 -15.46 -4.09 15.94
C GLU A 24 -15.82 -4.70 14.58
N ALA A 25 -16.89 -5.50 14.53
CA ALA A 25 -17.33 -6.14 13.29
C ALA A 25 -17.83 -5.14 12.24
N ALA A 26 -18.24 -3.94 12.65
CA ALA A 26 -18.69 -2.87 11.76
C ALA A 26 -17.54 -1.98 11.24
N PHE A 27 -16.29 -2.24 11.66
CA PHE A 27 -15.14 -1.46 11.22
C PHE A 27 -14.76 -1.77 9.77
N ASP A 28 -14.78 -0.74 8.94
CA ASP A 28 -14.31 -0.77 7.56
C ASP A 28 -12.89 -0.20 7.51
N GLN A 29 -11.89 -1.10 7.50
CA GLN A 29 -10.47 -0.72 7.50
C GLN A 29 -10.04 0.04 6.24
N GLU A 30 -10.66 -0.22 5.10
CA GLU A 30 -10.36 0.46 3.84
C GLU A 30 -10.83 1.92 3.90
N ALA A 31 -12.09 2.13 4.28
CA ALA A 31 -12.66 3.46 4.43
C ALA A 31 -11.94 4.25 5.53
N ALA A 32 -11.63 3.60 6.67
CA ALA A 32 -10.87 4.21 7.74
C ALA A 32 -9.47 4.64 7.29
N ALA A 33 -8.76 3.79 6.53
CA ALA A 33 -7.43 4.12 6.01
C ALA A 33 -7.47 5.35 5.09
N VAL A 34 -8.44 5.44 4.18
CA VAL A 34 -8.59 6.59 3.28
C VAL A 34 -8.98 7.86 4.04
N LEU A 35 -9.88 7.78 5.02
CA LEU A 35 -10.25 8.93 5.85
C LEU A 35 -9.07 9.43 6.69
N MET A 36 -8.30 8.53 7.27
CA MET A 36 -7.10 8.85 8.03
C MET A 36 -5.99 9.44 7.15
N ALA A 37 -5.84 8.93 5.93
CA ALA A 37 -4.95 9.50 4.93
C ALA A 37 -5.37 10.93 4.55
N ARG A 38 -6.67 11.20 4.36
CA ARG A 38 -7.17 12.54 4.07
C ARG A 38 -6.92 13.52 5.20
N LEU A 39 -7.12 13.10 6.45
CA LEU A 39 -6.77 13.89 7.62
C LEU A 39 -5.26 14.14 7.70
N GLY A 40 -4.43 13.14 7.41
CA GLY A 40 -2.97 13.28 7.35
C GLY A 40 -2.52 14.28 6.27
N VAL A 41 -3.09 14.19 5.07
CA VAL A 41 -2.81 15.13 3.97
C VAL A 41 -3.21 16.56 4.35
N PHE A 42 -4.41 16.74 4.92
CA PHE A 42 -4.88 18.05 5.37
C PHE A 42 -3.96 18.63 6.46
N ARG A 43 -3.55 17.83 7.45
CA ARG A 43 -2.59 18.25 8.47
C ARG A 43 -1.25 18.65 7.88
N ALA A 44 -0.78 17.94 6.86
CA ALA A 44 0.49 18.22 6.18
C ALA A 44 0.47 19.50 5.32
N GLU A 45 -0.64 20.25 5.27
CA GLU A 45 -0.69 21.60 4.72
C GLU A 45 -0.23 22.66 5.74
N SER A 46 -0.39 22.39 7.04
CA SER A 46 -0.08 23.35 8.12
C SER A 46 0.98 22.86 9.12
N GLU A 47 1.13 21.54 9.27
CA GLU A 47 2.06 20.88 10.20
C GLU A 47 3.28 20.34 9.45
N GLU A 48 4.43 20.25 10.13
CA GLU A 48 5.63 19.64 9.55
C GLU A 48 5.46 18.11 9.36
N GLY A 49 6.03 17.57 8.28
CA GLY A 49 5.92 16.16 7.92
C GLY A 49 6.19 15.17 9.07
N PRO A 50 7.29 15.30 9.84
CA PRO A 50 7.59 14.42 10.96
C PRO A 50 6.50 14.38 12.04
N ASP A 51 5.81 15.48 12.29
CA ASP A 51 4.76 15.55 13.31
C ASP A 51 3.47 14.88 12.85
N VAL A 52 3.12 15.04 11.57
CA VAL A 52 2.00 14.30 10.96
C VAL A 52 2.22 12.79 11.02
N LEU A 53 3.46 12.34 10.77
CA LEU A 53 3.82 10.92 10.85
C LEU A 53 3.73 10.39 12.28
N ARG A 54 4.26 11.14 13.26
CA ARG A 54 4.11 10.79 14.69
C ARG A 54 2.66 10.74 15.12
N TRP A 55 1.82 11.66 14.63
CA TRP A 55 0.39 11.63 14.88
C TRP A 55 -0.26 10.37 14.32
N LEU A 56 0.06 10.00 13.07
CA LEU A 56 -0.46 8.80 12.41
C LEU A 56 -0.05 7.54 13.17
N ASP A 57 1.24 7.42 13.52
CA ASP A 57 1.78 6.29 14.28
C ASP A 57 1.09 6.18 15.66
N ARG A 58 0.84 7.30 16.35
CA ARG A 58 0.09 7.32 17.63
C ARG A 58 -1.35 6.86 17.48
N GLN A 59 -2.06 7.25 16.41
CA GLN A 59 -3.43 6.77 16.18
C GLN A 59 -3.46 5.27 15.90
N LEU A 60 -2.49 4.77 15.12
CA LEU A 60 -2.35 3.35 14.84
C LEU A 60 -2.08 2.54 16.12
N ILE A 61 -1.14 2.99 16.96
CA ILE A 61 -0.82 2.33 18.24
C ILE A 61 -2.07 2.28 19.13
N ARG A 62 -2.82 3.39 19.27
CA ARG A 62 -4.04 3.43 20.08
C ARG A 62 -5.12 2.48 19.55
N LEU A 63 -5.27 2.37 18.23
CA LEU A 63 -6.20 1.44 17.61
C LEU A 63 -5.80 -0.01 17.92
N CYS A 64 -4.51 -0.34 17.79
CA CYS A 64 -3.98 -1.66 18.12
C CYS A 64 -4.08 -2.00 19.61
N GLN A 65 -3.87 -1.03 20.51
CA GLN A 65 -4.05 -1.21 21.96
C GLN A 65 -5.51 -1.46 22.33
N LYS A 66 -6.45 -0.79 21.65
CA LYS A 66 -7.88 -0.88 21.98
C LYS A 66 -8.56 -2.13 21.40
N PHE A 67 -8.21 -2.53 20.18
CA PHE A 67 -8.89 -3.59 19.44
C PHE A 67 -8.01 -4.81 19.15
N GLY A 68 -6.72 -4.75 19.49
CA GLY A 68 -5.82 -5.90 19.40
C GLY A 68 -6.01 -6.86 20.58
N GLN A 69 -5.77 -8.13 20.33
CA GLN A 69 -5.72 -9.17 21.35
C GLN A 69 -4.26 -9.48 21.67
N TYR A 70 -3.88 -9.39 22.93
CA TYR A 70 -2.50 -9.63 23.36
C TYR A 70 -2.40 -9.87 24.87
N ASN A 71 -1.32 -10.54 25.26
CA ASN A 71 -0.83 -10.59 26.62
C ASN A 71 0.11 -9.39 26.85
N LYS A 72 0.00 -8.78 28.02
CA LYS A 72 0.80 -7.60 28.39
C LYS A 72 2.30 -7.94 28.35
N GLU A 73 3.09 -7.05 27.77
CA GLU A 73 4.55 -7.20 27.61
C GLU A 73 4.99 -8.42 26.75
N ASP A 74 4.08 -9.09 26.02
CA ASP A 74 4.41 -10.19 25.11
C ASP A 74 4.03 -9.85 23.66
N PRO A 75 4.97 -9.33 22.85
CA PRO A 75 4.71 -8.92 21.46
C PRO A 75 4.31 -10.08 20.54
N THR A 76 4.66 -11.32 20.88
CA THR A 76 4.39 -12.50 20.04
C THR A 76 2.93 -12.93 20.12
N SER A 77 2.25 -12.59 21.22
CA SER A 77 0.82 -12.84 21.43
C SER A 77 -0.09 -11.91 20.62
N PHE A 78 0.42 -10.81 20.07
CA PHE A 78 -0.39 -9.80 19.42
C PHE A 78 -1.09 -10.32 18.16
N ARG A 79 -2.42 -10.20 18.14
CA ARG A 79 -3.31 -10.55 17.03
C ARG A 79 -4.30 -9.43 16.75
N LEU A 80 -4.63 -9.26 15.47
CA LEU A 80 -5.74 -8.45 14.99
C LEU A 80 -6.75 -9.37 14.30
N SER A 81 -8.04 -9.03 14.39
CA SER A 81 -9.07 -9.72 13.61
C SER A 81 -9.02 -9.29 12.15
N ASP A 82 -9.70 -10.04 11.27
CA ASP A 82 -9.72 -9.79 9.82
C ASP A 82 -10.24 -8.39 9.47
N SER A 83 -11.13 -7.83 10.28
CA SER A 83 -11.64 -6.46 10.12
C SER A 83 -10.55 -5.39 10.27
N PHE A 84 -9.42 -5.69 10.92
CA PHE A 84 -8.35 -4.72 11.21
C PHE A 84 -6.99 -5.14 10.65
N SER A 85 -6.82 -6.35 10.14
CA SER A 85 -5.52 -6.94 9.82
C SER A 85 -4.75 -6.20 8.72
N LEU A 86 -5.43 -5.57 7.76
CA LEU A 86 -4.82 -4.79 6.68
C LEU A 86 -4.56 -3.33 7.09
N TYR A 87 -5.22 -2.83 8.12
CA TYR A 87 -5.10 -1.43 8.53
C TYR A 87 -3.65 -1.00 8.83
N PRO A 88 -2.83 -1.76 9.60
CA PRO A 88 -1.41 -1.44 9.79
C PRO A 88 -0.62 -1.41 8.48
N GLN A 89 -0.95 -2.27 7.52
CA GLN A 89 -0.30 -2.31 6.21
C GLN A 89 -0.61 -1.03 5.41
N PHE A 90 -1.86 -0.58 5.40
CA PHE A 90 -2.21 0.71 4.78
C PHE A 90 -1.47 1.87 5.42
N MET A 91 -1.36 1.90 6.76
CA MET A 91 -0.62 2.95 7.46
C MET A 91 0.88 2.92 7.12
N PHE A 92 1.48 1.74 6.96
CA PHE A 92 2.86 1.57 6.52
C PHE A 92 3.12 2.13 5.12
N HIS A 93 2.22 1.89 4.16
CA HIS A 93 2.38 2.45 2.83
C HIS A 93 2.08 3.95 2.80
N LEU A 94 1.05 4.41 3.53
CA LEU A 94 0.69 5.82 3.66
C LEU A 94 1.85 6.68 4.19
N ARG A 95 2.50 6.26 5.28
CA ARG A 95 3.61 7.01 5.90
C ARG A 95 4.85 7.15 5.01
N ARG A 96 4.99 6.29 4.00
CA ARG A 96 6.07 6.31 2.99
C ARG A 96 5.62 6.91 1.66
N SER A 97 4.34 7.24 1.53
CA SER A 97 3.78 7.76 0.29
C SER A 97 4.24 9.19 0.01
N PRO A 98 4.25 9.62 -1.26
CA PRO A 98 4.50 11.00 -1.65
C PRO A 98 3.52 12.03 -1.07
N PHE A 99 2.40 11.58 -0.49
CA PHE A 99 1.43 12.46 0.16
C PHE A 99 2.02 13.10 1.43
N LEU A 100 2.82 12.33 2.18
CA LEU A 100 3.41 12.74 3.46
C LEU A 100 4.93 12.90 3.38
N GLN A 101 5.61 12.09 2.56
CA GLN A 101 7.05 12.16 2.33
C GLN A 101 7.34 12.89 1.02
N VAL A 102 7.55 14.20 1.10
CA VAL A 102 7.73 15.06 -0.08
C VAL A 102 9.16 15.09 -0.63
N PHE A 103 10.11 14.41 0.02
CA PHE A 103 11.49 14.30 -0.49
C PHE A 103 11.51 13.69 -1.89
N ASN A 104 12.40 14.18 -2.77
CA ASN A 104 12.46 13.86 -4.20
C ASN A 104 11.21 14.24 -5.03
N ASN A 105 10.29 15.05 -4.50
CA ASN A 105 9.21 15.64 -5.27
C ASN A 105 9.31 17.17 -5.22
N SER A 106 8.93 17.82 -6.31
CA SER A 106 8.71 19.26 -6.31
C SER A 106 7.47 19.62 -5.46
N PRO A 107 7.37 20.88 -4.98
CA PRO A 107 6.16 21.37 -4.30
C PRO A 107 4.90 21.23 -5.17
N ASP A 108 5.02 21.47 -6.48
CA ASP A 108 3.91 21.36 -7.43
C ASP A 108 3.46 19.91 -7.64
N GLU A 109 4.39 18.96 -7.76
CA GLU A 109 4.05 17.52 -7.82
C GLU A 109 3.37 17.05 -6.54
N SER A 110 3.86 17.48 -5.39
CA SER A 110 3.26 17.16 -4.09
C SER A 110 1.82 17.69 -4.01
N SER A 111 1.60 18.92 -4.46
CA SER A 111 0.28 19.55 -4.53
C SER A 111 -0.65 18.82 -5.51
N TYR A 112 -0.13 18.40 -6.67
CA TYR A 112 -0.86 17.62 -7.66
C TYR A 112 -1.34 16.27 -7.08
N TYR A 113 -0.46 15.53 -6.41
CA TYR A 113 -0.82 14.25 -5.79
C TYR A 113 -1.89 14.42 -4.71
N ARG A 114 -1.74 15.41 -3.83
CA ARG A 114 -2.71 15.72 -2.76
C ARG A 114 -4.05 16.15 -3.32
N HIS A 115 -4.05 17.01 -4.34
CA HIS A 115 -5.27 17.48 -5.02
C HIS A 115 -6.09 16.32 -5.57
N HIS A 116 -5.46 15.40 -6.30
CA HIS A 116 -6.16 14.24 -6.85
C HIS A 116 -6.64 13.32 -5.73
N PHE A 117 -5.79 13.01 -4.74
CA PHE A 117 -6.15 12.12 -3.63
C PHE A 117 -7.42 12.55 -2.88
N ALA A 118 -7.58 13.86 -2.65
CA ALA A 118 -8.74 14.43 -1.96
C ALA A 118 -10.07 14.27 -2.71
N ARG A 119 -10.02 14.03 -4.03
CA ARG A 119 -11.19 13.99 -4.92
C ARG A 119 -11.55 12.59 -5.41
N GLN A 120 -10.72 11.59 -5.15
CA GLN A 120 -10.94 10.22 -5.58
C GLN A 120 -11.97 9.47 -4.71
N ASP A 121 -12.49 8.37 -5.23
CA ASP A 121 -13.30 7.42 -4.47
C ASP A 121 -12.43 6.50 -3.58
N LEU A 122 -13.08 5.59 -2.84
CA LEU A 122 -12.40 4.65 -1.96
C LEU A 122 -11.35 3.81 -2.72
N THR A 123 -11.77 3.16 -3.81
CA THR A 123 -10.94 2.22 -4.56
C THR A 123 -9.71 2.90 -5.16
N GLN A 124 -9.87 4.05 -5.80
CA GLN A 124 -8.73 4.79 -6.37
C GLN A 124 -7.83 5.36 -5.25
N SER A 125 -8.40 5.83 -4.13
CA SER A 125 -7.61 6.29 -2.98
C SER A 125 -6.76 5.15 -2.37
N LEU A 126 -7.28 3.92 -2.27
CA LEU A 126 -6.50 2.77 -1.80
C LEU A 126 -5.34 2.45 -2.75
N ILE A 127 -5.59 2.43 -4.06
CA ILE A 127 -4.54 2.21 -5.08
C ILE A 127 -3.44 3.28 -4.97
N MET A 128 -3.82 4.51 -4.66
CA MET A 128 -2.89 5.62 -4.45
C MET A 128 -2.03 5.44 -3.19
N ILE A 129 -2.60 4.92 -2.09
CA ILE A 129 -1.87 4.64 -0.84
C ILE A 129 -0.97 3.42 -1.00
N GLN A 130 -1.54 2.31 -1.48
CA GLN A 130 -0.88 1.02 -1.64
C GLN A 130 -1.11 0.54 -3.09
N PRO A 131 -0.13 0.76 -3.98
CA PRO A 131 -0.22 0.30 -5.35
C PRO A 131 -0.41 -1.22 -5.44
N ILE A 132 -1.30 -1.65 -6.32
CA ILE A 132 -1.55 -3.07 -6.60
C ILE A 132 -0.46 -3.60 -7.53
N LEU A 133 0.04 -4.80 -7.26
CA LEU A 133 1.03 -5.49 -8.08
C LEU A 133 0.45 -6.82 -8.57
N TYR A 134 0.26 -6.94 -9.88
CA TYR A 134 -0.14 -8.18 -10.55
C TYR A 134 1.09 -8.90 -11.11
N SER A 135 1.12 -10.22 -11.00
CA SER A 135 2.16 -11.07 -11.56
C SER A 135 1.57 -11.95 -12.66
N TYR A 136 2.22 -11.97 -13.82
CA TYR A 136 1.86 -12.81 -14.95
C TYR A 136 3.01 -13.79 -15.18
N SER A 137 2.73 -15.09 -15.07
CA SER A 137 3.75 -16.13 -15.25
C SER A 137 3.15 -17.40 -15.84
N PHE A 138 4.01 -18.23 -16.42
CA PHE A 138 3.69 -19.63 -16.64
C PHE A 138 3.75 -20.42 -15.32
N HIS A 139 3.17 -21.62 -15.33
CA HIS A 139 3.35 -22.58 -14.26
C HIS A 139 4.70 -23.27 -14.47
N GLY A 140 5.79 -22.67 -13.98
CA GLY A 140 7.15 -23.19 -14.21
C GLY A 140 8.22 -22.43 -13.43
N PRO A 141 9.47 -22.94 -13.44
CA PRO A 141 10.59 -22.28 -12.77
C PRO A 141 10.84 -20.88 -13.36
N PRO A 142 11.37 -19.95 -12.56
CA PRO A 142 11.62 -18.58 -13.01
C PRO A 142 12.72 -18.54 -14.09
N GLU A 143 12.31 -18.41 -15.35
CA GLU A 143 13.18 -18.11 -16.48
C GLU A 143 13.02 -16.64 -16.91
N THR A 144 14.07 -16.07 -17.52
CA THR A 144 14.11 -14.63 -17.81
C THR A 144 13.28 -14.29 -19.05
N ILE A 145 12.01 -13.91 -18.83
CA ILE A 145 11.07 -13.41 -19.86
C ILE A 145 11.71 -12.36 -20.77
N ALA A 146 12.57 -11.49 -20.23
CA ALA A 146 13.27 -10.46 -21.01
C ALA A 146 14.23 -11.05 -22.08
N GLN A 147 14.88 -12.18 -21.78
CA GLN A 147 15.78 -12.85 -22.73
C GLN A 147 14.97 -13.52 -23.84
N TRP A 148 13.88 -14.22 -23.49
CA TRP A 148 12.97 -14.84 -24.47
C TRP A 148 12.33 -13.81 -25.40
N ARG A 149 11.94 -12.66 -24.87
CA ARG A 149 11.42 -11.54 -25.67
C ARG A 149 12.45 -11.02 -26.67
N LYS A 150 13.71 -10.89 -26.24
CA LYS A 150 14.83 -10.46 -27.11
C LYS A 150 15.20 -11.51 -28.16
N ALA A 151 15.04 -12.79 -27.84
CA ALA A 151 15.26 -13.90 -28.76
C ALA A 151 14.16 -14.05 -29.82
N GLY A 152 13.04 -13.32 -29.68
CA GLY A 152 11.96 -13.34 -30.67
C GLY A 152 11.04 -14.56 -30.57
N TYR A 153 10.99 -15.25 -29.43
CA TYR A 153 10.13 -16.43 -29.28
C TYR A 153 8.65 -16.12 -29.48
N GLN A 154 8.20 -14.90 -29.20
CA GLN A 154 6.81 -14.47 -29.41
C GLN A 154 6.36 -14.47 -30.89
N ASP A 155 7.30 -14.49 -31.83
CA ASP A 155 7.01 -14.45 -33.27
C ASP A 155 6.96 -15.85 -33.89
N MET A 156 7.40 -16.87 -33.15
CA MET A 156 7.39 -18.26 -33.57
C MET A 156 6.01 -18.89 -33.31
N PRO A 157 5.44 -19.64 -34.27
CA PRO A 157 4.13 -20.26 -34.12
C PRO A 157 4.09 -21.30 -33.00
N GLU A 158 5.23 -21.90 -32.62
CA GLU A 158 5.28 -22.87 -31.52
C GLU A 158 5.08 -22.22 -30.13
N TYR A 159 5.29 -20.91 -29.99
CA TYR A 159 5.25 -20.19 -28.71
C TYR A 159 4.13 -19.13 -28.64
N GLU A 160 2.96 -19.44 -29.21
CA GLU A 160 1.78 -18.56 -29.14
C GLU A 160 1.37 -18.23 -27.69
N ASN A 161 1.55 -19.19 -26.77
CA ASN A 161 1.36 -18.98 -25.34
C ASN A 161 2.24 -17.87 -24.76
N PHE A 162 3.49 -17.73 -25.23
CA PHE A 162 4.41 -16.66 -24.81
C PHE A 162 3.96 -15.30 -25.33
N LYS A 163 3.44 -15.25 -26.55
CA LYS A 163 2.81 -14.04 -27.08
C LYS A 163 1.63 -13.59 -26.23
N HIS A 164 0.74 -14.52 -25.84
CA HIS A 164 -0.37 -14.21 -24.93
C HIS A 164 0.10 -13.73 -23.56
N LEU A 165 1.14 -14.34 -22.99
CA LEU A 165 1.71 -13.90 -21.70
C LEU A 165 2.23 -12.46 -21.76
N LEU A 166 2.87 -12.06 -22.85
CA LEU A 166 3.37 -10.70 -23.04
C LEU A 166 2.23 -9.68 -23.30
N GLN A 167 1.14 -10.13 -23.92
CA GLN A 167 0.01 -9.28 -24.30
C GLN A 167 -0.95 -9.02 -23.13
N ALA A 168 -1.20 -10.00 -22.26
CA ALA A 168 -2.11 -9.87 -21.12
C ALA A 168 -1.89 -8.60 -20.26
N PRO A 169 -0.67 -8.30 -19.76
CA PRO A 169 -0.45 -7.08 -18.98
C PRO A 169 -0.59 -5.78 -19.79
N LEU A 170 -0.45 -5.84 -21.12
CA LEU A 170 -0.65 -4.68 -21.98
C LEU A 170 -2.15 -4.38 -22.14
N ASP A 171 -2.97 -5.41 -22.31
CA ASP A 171 -4.42 -5.28 -22.46
C ASP A 171 -5.04 -4.73 -21.16
N ASP A 172 -4.65 -5.29 -20.01
CA ASP A 172 -5.11 -4.82 -18.69
C ASP A 172 -4.67 -3.37 -18.41
N ALA A 173 -3.46 -3.00 -18.83
CA ALA A 173 -2.98 -1.62 -18.71
C ALA A 173 -3.77 -0.66 -19.62
N GLN A 174 -4.14 -1.07 -20.84
CA GLN A 174 -4.94 -0.26 -21.75
C GLN A 174 -6.34 0.03 -21.20
N GLU A 175 -6.98 -0.96 -20.56
CA GLU A 175 -8.28 -0.76 -19.92
C GLU A 175 -8.20 0.35 -18.85
N ILE A 176 -7.18 0.30 -17.99
CA ILE A 176 -6.97 1.31 -16.95
C ILE A 176 -6.68 2.69 -17.54
N LEU A 177 -5.88 2.75 -18.62
CA LEU A 177 -5.52 4.00 -19.29
C LEU A 177 -6.74 4.71 -19.89
N GLN A 178 -7.71 3.96 -20.41
CA GLN A 178 -8.91 4.51 -21.02
C GLN A 178 -9.96 4.97 -20.00
N ALA A 179 -10.04 4.30 -18.85
CA ALA A 179 -11.06 4.58 -17.84
C ALA A 179 -10.66 5.67 -16.82
N ARG A 180 -9.36 5.85 -16.55
CA ARG A 180 -8.90 6.70 -15.43
C ARG A 180 -8.68 8.16 -15.84
N PHE A 181 -9.16 9.08 -14.98
CA PHE A 181 -8.84 10.50 -15.08
C PHE A 181 -8.07 10.99 -13.84
N PRO A 182 -6.96 11.74 -14.02
CA PRO A 182 -6.28 12.01 -15.30
C PRO A 182 -5.62 10.74 -15.85
N MET A 183 -5.32 10.74 -17.15
CA MET A 183 -4.66 9.61 -17.80
C MET A 183 -3.31 9.34 -17.10
N PRO A 184 -3.08 8.14 -16.57
CA PRO A 184 -1.84 7.84 -15.87
C PRO A 184 -0.67 7.75 -16.84
N ARG A 185 0.54 8.10 -16.36
CA ARG A 185 1.77 7.90 -17.14
C ARG A 185 2.06 6.40 -17.27
N TYR A 186 2.02 5.89 -18.50
CA TYR A 186 2.38 4.51 -18.80
C TYR A 186 3.90 4.31 -18.88
N ILE A 187 4.42 3.25 -18.24
CA ILE A 187 5.84 2.90 -18.23
C ILE A 187 5.98 1.42 -18.57
N ASN A 188 6.78 1.12 -19.59
CA ASN A 188 7.20 -0.24 -19.93
C ASN A 188 8.70 -0.37 -19.68
N THR A 189 9.11 -1.30 -18.83
CA THR A 189 10.51 -1.49 -18.43
C THR A 189 10.79 -2.96 -18.17
N GLU A 190 12.06 -3.33 -18.25
CA GLU A 190 12.57 -4.67 -17.96
C GLU A 190 13.64 -4.63 -16.85
N HIS A 191 14.12 -5.80 -16.43
CA HIS A 191 15.21 -5.92 -15.48
C HIS A 191 16.46 -5.17 -15.96
N GLY A 192 17.04 -4.34 -15.09
CA GLY A 192 18.18 -3.49 -15.43
C GLY A 192 17.82 -2.17 -16.15
N GLY A 193 16.55 -1.96 -16.51
CA GLY A 193 16.10 -0.70 -17.14
C GLY A 193 16.09 0.48 -16.16
N SER A 194 16.44 1.68 -16.63
CA SER A 194 16.49 2.89 -15.80
C SER A 194 15.13 3.28 -15.20
N GLN A 195 14.03 2.94 -15.88
CA GLN A 195 12.66 3.20 -15.43
C GLN A 195 12.17 2.18 -14.38
N ALA A 196 12.85 1.05 -14.19
CA ALA A 196 12.49 0.05 -13.18
C ALA A 196 12.56 0.61 -11.74
N ARG A 197 13.30 1.70 -11.52
CA ARG A 197 13.35 2.44 -10.25
C ARG A 197 11.98 2.89 -9.75
N PHE A 198 11.03 3.17 -10.66
CA PHE A 198 9.66 3.54 -10.28
C PHE A 198 8.94 2.39 -9.57
N LEU A 199 9.19 1.14 -9.96
CA LEU A 199 8.71 -0.04 -9.25
C LEU A 199 9.47 -0.23 -7.94
N LEU A 200 10.81 -0.23 -7.98
CA LEU A 200 11.66 -0.51 -6.81
C LEU A 200 11.43 0.44 -5.63
N SER A 201 11.14 1.72 -5.89
CA SER A 201 10.82 2.70 -4.84
C SER A 201 9.46 2.49 -4.17
N LYS A 202 8.58 1.66 -4.74
CA LYS A 202 7.24 1.34 -4.18
C LYS A 202 7.19 -0.02 -3.50
N VAL A 203 8.12 -0.92 -3.83
CA VAL A 203 8.18 -2.26 -3.24
C VAL A 203 8.69 -2.19 -1.79
N ASN A 204 8.16 -3.07 -0.95
CA ASN A 204 8.63 -3.23 0.43
C ASN A 204 10.08 -3.78 0.44
N PRO A 205 11.05 -3.10 1.08
CA PRO A 205 12.42 -3.57 1.17
C PRO A 205 12.56 -4.67 2.23
N SER A 206 12.03 -5.86 1.96
CA SER A 206 12.20 -7.03 2.84
C SER A 206 13.65 -7.48 2.91
N GLN A 207 14.38 -7.36 1.79
CA GLN A 207 15.82 -7.61 1.69
C GLN A 207 16.54 -6.32 1.32
N THR A 208 17.42 -5.86 2.21
CA THR A 208 18.30 -4.70 2.00
C THR A 208 19.76 -5.12 2.06
N HIS A 209 20.65 -4.25 1.60
CA HIS A 209 22.10 -4.44 1.70
C HIS A 209 22.58 -4.69 3.14
N ASN A 210 21.85 -4.19 4.15
CA ASN A 210 22.17 -4.38 5.57
C ASN A 210 21.78 -5.77 6.11
N ASN A 211 20.77 -6.42 5.53
CA ASN A 211 20.25 -7.71 6.00
C ASN A 211 20.59 -8.89 5.07
N LEU A 212 21.33 -8.64 3.97
CA LEU A 212 21.67 -9.62 2.94
C LEU A 212 22.39 -10.87 3.48
N TYR A 213 23.04 -10.75 4.64
CA TYR A 213 23.78 -11.84 5.29
C TYR A 213 23.10 -12.39 6.56
N ALA A 214 21.99 -11.80 7.01
CA ALA A 214 21.36 -12.13 8.29
C ALA A 214 20.29 -13.24 8.18
N TRP A 215 19.72 -13.42 6.98
CA TRP A 215 18.70 -14.44 6.70
C TRP A 215 19.12 -15.20 5.45
N GLY A 216 19.41 -16.49 5.60
CA GLY A 216 20.00 -17.32 4.55
C GLY A 216 19.24 -17.21 3.22
N GLN A 217 20.00 -17.06 2.13
CA GLN A 217 19.62 -17.09 0.71
C GLN A 217 18.10 -17.16 0.43
N GLU A 218 17.37 -16.09 0.71
CA GLU A 218 16.08 -15.90 0.08
C GLU A 218 16.29 -15.36 -1.33
N THR A 219 15.61 -15.96 -2.30
CA THR A 219 15.66 -15.62 -3.72
C THR A 219 14.91 -14.32 -3.99
N GLY A 220 15.59 -13.17 -3.81
CA GLY A 220 15.04 -11.85 -4.09
C GLY A 220 16.09 -10.85 -4.56
N ALA A 221 15.69 -9.87 -5.37
CA ALA A 221 16.57 -8.76 -5.73
C ALA A 221 16.63 -7.76 -4.55
N PRO A 222 17.82 -7.50 -3.95
CA PRO A 222 17.91 -6.61 -2.80
C PRO A 222 17.58 -5.17 -3.20
N ILE A 223 16.81 -4.48 -2.34
CA ILE A 223 16.48 -3.07 -2.53
C ILE A 223 17.49 -2.22 -1.76
N LEU A 224 18.17 -1.32 -2.47
CA LEU A 224 19.12 -0.38 -1.88
C LEU A 224 18.37 0.80 -1.25
N THR A 225 18.01 0.66 0.02
CA THR A 225 17.36 1.71 0.82
C THR A 225 17.63 1.50 2.31
N ASP A 226 17.58 2.60 3.07
CA ASP A 226 17.59 2.61 4.55
C ASP A 226 16.17 2.59 5.14
N ASP A 227 15.14 2.54 4.28
CA ASP A 227 13.75 2.43 4.72
C ASP A 227 13.50 1.15 5.51
N VAL A 228 12.66 1.28 6.54
CA VAL A 228 12.21 0.18 7.38
C VAL A 228 11.28 -0.75 6.58
N SER A 229 11.51 -2.06 6.67
CA SER A 229 10.63 -3.07 6.06
C SER A 229 9.29 -3.18 6.79
N LEU A 230 8.25 -3.67 6.11
CA LEU A 230 6.96 -3.92 6.74
C LEU A 230 7.08 -4.83 7.97
N GLN A 231 7.95 -5.84 7.92
CA GLN A 231 8.17 -6.76 9.03
C GLN A 231 8.70 -6.02 10.26
N VAL A 232 9.76 -5.22 10.10
CA VAL A 232 10.36 -4.45 11.20
C VAL A 232 9.36 -3.42 11.74
N PHE A 233 8.58 -2.78 10.86
CA PHE A 233 7.50 -1.88 11.25
C PHE A 233 6.45 -2.59 12.12
N MET A 234 6.00 -3.78 11.69
CA MET A 234 5.02 -4.57 12.43
C MET A 234 5.57 -5.05 13.77
N ASP A 235 6.84 -5.43 13.85
CA ASP A 235 7.46 -5.87 15.11
C ASP A 235 7.59 -4.71 16.10
N HIS A 236 7.89 -3.50 15.63
CA HIS A 236 7.88 -2.30 16.46
C HIS A 236 6.46 -1.94 16.92
N LEU A 237 5.48 -1.99 16.01
CA LEU A 237 4.08 -1.73 16.34
C LEU A 237 3.58 -2.70 17.41
N LYS A 238 3.86 -4.00 17.28
CA LYS A 238 3.49 -5.03 18.26
C LYS A 238 4.09 -4.71 19.63
N LYS A 239 5.39 -4.40 19.70
CA LYS A 239 6.07 -4.05 20.95
C LYS A 239 5.38 -2.86 21.65
N LEU A 240 5.06 -1.81 20.89
CA LEU A 240 4.39 -0.61 21.41
C LEU A 240 2.92 -0.87 21.79
N ALA A 241 2.24 -1.74 21.06
CA ALA A 241 0.84 -2.08 21.35
C ALA A 241 0.70 -2.89 22.64
N VAL A 242 1.62 -3.82 22.92
CA VAL A 242 1.57 -4.65 24.15
C VAL A 242 2.20 -3.99 25.36
N SER A 243 3.05 -2.98 25.16
CA SER A 243 3.59 -2.16 26.23
C SER A 243 2.48 -1.27 26.80
N SER A 244 2.37 -1.26 28.13
CA SER A 244 1.36 -0.53 28.90
C SER A 244 0.90 0.78 28.23
N ALA A 245 -0.39 0.88 27.92
CA ALA A 245 -1.03 2.17 27.66
C ALA A 245 -0.96 2.98 28.97
N CYS A 246 -0.21 4.09 28.99
CA CYS A 246 -0.42 5.14 29.99
C CYS A 246 -1.78 5.79 29.77
#